data_AF-A0A2D5RPK9-F1
#
_entry.id   AF-A0A2D5RPK9-F1
#
_cell.length_a   1.000
_cell.length_b   1.000
_cell.length_c   1.000
_cell.angle_alpha   90.00
_cell.angle_beta   90.00
_cell.angle_gamma   90.00
#
_symmetry.space_group_name_H-M   'P 1'
#
loop_
_entity.id
_entity.type
_entity.pdbx_description
1 polymer ?
#
loop_
_entity_poly.entity_id
_entity_poly.type
_entity_poly.pdbx_seq_one_letter_code
_entity_poly.pdbx_strand_id
1 'polypeptide(L)' 'MITIFNDWTSRSTGDTVPKVRRPKKGWFRPSKKKPRRGPLVAPSERGLPPCPACGEWSMQKDNNRKEIYCGSCGAIA' A
#
# COMPACT_ATOMS: atom_id res chain seq x y z
N MET A 1 42.47 -13.28 -60.30
CA MET A 1 41.91 -13.16 -58.94
C MET A 1 41.11 -11.87 -58.91
N ILE A 2 39.79 -11.99 -58.80
CA ILE A 2 38.85 -10.85 -58.80
C ILE A 2 38.89 -10.23 -57.39
N THR A 3 39.30 -8.98 -57.27
CA THR A 3 39.17 -8.22 -56.01
C THR A 3 37.75 -7.69 -55.89
N ILE A 4 37.04 -8.31 -54.97
CA ILE A 4 35.64 -8.12 -54.61
C ILE A 4 35.54 -6.88 -53.71
N PHE A 5 34.76 -5.89 -54.15
CA PHE A 5 33.84 -5.02 -53.41
C PHE A 5 34.29 -4.14 -52.22
N ASN A 6 33.73 -2.91 -52.25
CA ASN A 6 33.20 -2.12 -51.13
C ASN A 6 34.25 -1.46 -50.19
N ASP A 7 34.13 -0.19 -49.83
CA ASP A 7 32.93 0.32 -49.16
C ASP A 7 32.65 1.80 -49.47
N TRP A 8 31.55 1.97 -50.19
CA TRP A 8 30.82 3.19 -50.44
C TRP A 8 30.15 3.64 -49.13
N THR A 9 30.47 4.86 -48.68
CA THR A 9 29.71 5.65 -47.70
C THR A 9 29.63 5.12 -46.26
N SER A 10 30.64 5.45 -45.45
CA SER A 10 30.42 5.65 -44.01
C SER A 10 29.55 6.89 -43.77
N ARG A 11 28.24 6.71 -43.87
CA ARG A 11 27.24 7.69 -43.44
C ARG A 11 26.08 6.95 -42.76
N SER A 12 26.27 6.53 -41.52
CA SER A 12 25.17 6.07 -40.66
C SER A 12 25.07 7.03 -39.48
N THR A 13 24.32 8.11 -39.64
CA THR A 13 22.99 8.31 -39.04
C THR A 13 23.00 8.07 -37.53
N GLY A 14 22.87 9.18 -36.80
CA GLY A 14 23.00 9.26 -35.36
C GLY A 14 22.09 8.29 -34.60
N ASP A 15 22.57 7.94 -33.41
CA ASP A 15 21.92 7.32 -32.26
C ASP A 15 20.40 7.15 -32.31
N THR A 16 19.90 6.35 -33.26
CA THR A 16 18.51 5.90 -33.24
C THR A 16 18.45 4.72 -32.28
N VAL A 17 18.28 5.01 -30.99
CA VAL A 17 17.75 4.01 -30.05
C VAL A 17 16.53 3.38 -30.72
N PRO A 18 16.49 2.04 -30.86
CA PRO A 18 15.40 1.38 -31.55
C PRO A 18 14.11 1.76 -30.84
N LYS A 19 13.13 2.25 -31.60
CA LYS A 19 11.86 2.73 -31.06
C LYS A 19 11.10 1.54 -30.47
N VAL A 20 11.29 1.30 -29.17
CA VAL A 20 10.67 0.21 -28.44
C VAL A 20 9.16 0.35 -28.54
N ARG A 21 8.52 -0.55 -29.29
CA ARG A 21 7.07 -0.57 -29.43
C ARG A 21 6.45 -1.04 -28.12
N ARG A 22 5.47 -0.29 -27.61
CA ARG A 22 4.74 -0.69 -26.41
C ARG A 22 4.02 -2.03 -26.66
N PRO A 23 4.14 -3.03 -25.78
CA PRO A 23 3.44 -4.30 -25.92
C PRO A 23 1.92 -4.10 -25.88
N LYS A 24 1.18 -4.88 -26.69
CA LYS A 24 -0.30 -4.80 -26.79
C LYS A 24 -1.02 -4.97 -25.44
N LYS A 25 -0.48 -5.82 -24.57
CA LYS A 25 -1.03 -6.13 -23.23
C LYS A 25 -0.48 -5.21 -22.12
N GLY A 26 0.32 -4.21 -22.48
CA GLY A 26 1.11 -3.43 -21.53
C GLY A 26 2.28 -4.23 -20.96
N TRP A 27 3.07 -3.58 -20.11
CA TRP A 27 4.16 -4.24 -19.39
C TRP A 27 3.60 -5.15 -18.31
N PHE A 28 4.24 -6.29 -18.07
CA PHE A 28 3.88 -7.20 -16.99
C PHE A 28 3.86 -6.43 -15.66
N ARG A 29 2.71 -6.38 -15.01
CA ARG A 29 2.55 -5.83 -13.65
C ARG A 29 2.30 -6.99 -12.69
N PRO A 30 3.19 -7.24 -11.72
CA PRO A 30 2.92 -8.20 -10.67
C PRO A 30 1.58 -7.87 -9.99
N SER A 31 0.77 -8.89 -9.76
CA SER A 31 -0.45 -8.75 -8.94
C SER A 31 -0.04 -8.24 -7.56
N LYS A 32 -0.47 -7.02 -7.18
CA LYS A 32 -0.32 -6.56 -5.81
C LYS A 32 -1.14 -7.49 -4.92
N LYS A 33 -0.48 -8.24 -4.03
CA LYS A 33 -1.17 -9.04 -3.01
C LYS A 33 -2.08 -8.11 -2.22
N LYS A 34 -3.37 -8.48 -2.07
CA LYS A 34 -4.27 -7.72 -1.20
C LYS A 34 -3.70 -7.77 0.23
N PRO A 35 -3.61 -6.65 0.95
CA PRO A 35 -3.21 -6.67 2.35
C PRO A 35 -4.19 -7.57 3.12
N ARG A 36 -3.67 -8.45 3.98
CA ARG A 36 -4.50 -9.23 4.89
C ARG A 36 -5.15 -8.24 5.86
N ARG A 37 -6.41 -7.91 5.62
CA ARG A 37 -7.21 -7.20 6.62
C ARG A 37 -7.38 -8.16 7.78
N GLY A 38 -7.05 -7.71 8.99
CA GLY A 38 -7.34 -8.46 10.21
C GLY A 38 -8.85 -8.71 10.37
N PRO A 39 -9.28 -9.34 11.47
CA PRO A 39 -10.70 -9.54 11.75
C PRO A 39 -11.48 -8.24 11.59
N LEU A 40 -12.64 -8.31 10.93
CA LEU A 40 -13.49 -7.14 10.73
C LEU A 40 -14.29 -6.91 12.00
N VAL A 41 -13.66 -6.24 12.96
CA VAL A 41 -14.25 -5.97 14.28
C VAL A 41 -15.15 -4.73 14.22
N ALA A 42 -16.34 -4.81 14.82
CA ALA A 42 -17.22 -3.65 14.94
C ALA A 42 -16.50 -2.52 15.70
N PRO A 43 -16.77 -1.23 15.40
CA PRO A 43 -16.07 -0.12 16.06
C PRO A 43 -16.09 -0.18 17.59
N SER A 44 -17.14 -0.78 18.17
CA SER A 44 -17.30 -1.00 19.61
C SER A 44 -16.32 -2.00 20.23
N GLU A 45 -15.81 -2.96 19.44
CA GLU A 45 -14.93 -4.04 19.94
C GLU A 45 -13.48 -3.85 19.47
N ARG A 46 -13.16 -2.74 18.79
CA ARG A 46 -11.78 -2.36 18.38
C ARG A 46 -10.85 -2.03 19.55
N GLY A 47 -11.23 -2.38 20.78
CA GLY A 47 -10.60 -1.94 22.02
C GLY A 47 -10.98 -0.50 22.33
N LEU A 48 -11.42 -0.24 23.56
CA LEU A 48 -11.58 1.13 24.04
C LEU A 48 -10.18 1.73 24.27
N PRO A 49 -10.01 3.06 24.08
CA PRO A 49 -8.74 3.71 24.33
C PRO A 49 -8.34 3.60 25.81
N PRO A 50 -7.04 3.79 26.14
CA PRO A 50 -6.62 3.89 27.52
C PRO A 50 -7.34 5.07 28.20
N CYS A 51 -7.61 4.93 29.49
CA CYS A 51 -8.27 5.98 30.26
C CYS A 51 -7.41 7.26 30.27
N PRO A 52 -7.96 8.44 29.96
CA PRO A 52 -7.20 9.71 29.98
C PRO A 52 -6.76 10.13 31.39
N ALA A 53 -7.41 9.63 32.44
CA ALA A 53 -7.10 9.99 33.82
C ALA A 53 -6.02 9.11 34.45
N CYS A 54 -6.07 7.79 34.21
CA CYS A 54 -5.14 6.83 34.84
C CYS A 54 -4.23 6.07 33.86
N GLY A 55 -4.42 6.22 32.55
CA GLY A 55 -3.62 5.52 31.52
C GLY A 55 -3.92 4.04 31.37
N GLU A 56 -4.79 3.48 32.22
CA GLU A 56 -5.11 2.04 32.24
C GLU A 56 -6.07 1.66 31.10
N TRP A 57 -5.90 0.46 30.55
CA TRP A 57 -6.72 -0.08 29.46
C TRP A 57 -8.02 -0.72 29.96
N SER A 58 -8.75 0.01 30.80
CA SER A 58 -9.94 -0.48 31.49
C SER A 58 -11.17 0.38 31.23
N MET A 59 -11.17 1.19 30.17
CA MET A 59 -12.41 1.82 29.71
C MET A 59 -13.44 0.75 29.34
N GLN A 60 -14.67 0.94 29.78
CA GLN A 60 -15.84 0.10 29.57
C GLN A 60 -17.01 0.98 29.14
N LYS A 61 -17.86 0.44 28.27
CA LYS A 61 -19.09 1.12 27.86
C LYS A 61 -20.22 0.69 28.78
N ASP A 62 -20.90 1.64 29.41
CA ASP A 62 -22.15 1.36 30.09
C ASP A 62 -23.29 1.32 29.05
N ASN A 63 -23.90 0.15 28.88
CA ASN A 63 -25.00 -0.05 27.95
C ASN A 63 -26.28 0.68 28.38
N ASN A 64 -26.47 0.93 29.68
CA ASN A 64 -27.67 1.59 30.19
C ASN A 64 -27.62 3.10 29.97
N ARG A 65 -26.46 3.72 30.21
CA ARG A 65 -26.28 5.17 30.16
C ARG A 65 -25.70 5.67 28.83
N LYS A 66 -25.26 4.76 27.94
CA LYS A 66 -24.56 5.05 26.68
C LYS A 66 -23.26 5.87 26.86
N GLU A 67 -22.72 5.90 28.07
CA GLU A 67 -21.48 6.58 28.43
C GLU A 67 -20.31 5.59 28.49
N ILE A 68 -19.08 6.10 28.40
CA ILE A 68 -17.86 5.29 28.55
C ILE A 68 -17.19 5.71 29.84
N TYR A 69 -16.90 4.74 30.71
CA TYR A 69 -16.27 4.97 32.00
C TYR A 69 -15.06 4.06 32.17
N CYS A 70 -14.11 4.45 33.01
CA CYS A 70 -12.98 3.62 33.36
C CYS A 70 -13.31 2.69 34.53
N GLY A 71 -13.19 1.38 34.35
CA GLY A 71 -13.42 0.39 35.41
C GLY A 71 -12.39 0.43 36.54
N SER A 72 -11.20 1.03 36.31
CA SER A 72 -10.15 1.11 37.35
C SER A 72 -10.22 2.38 38.19
N CYS A 73 -10.49 3.54 37.60
CA CYS A 73 -10.48 4.83 38.31
C CYS A 73 -11.86 5.50 38.39
N GLY A 74 -12.88 4.94 37.74
CA GLY A 74 -14.24 5.50 37.73
C GLY A 74 -14.40 6.79 36.91
N ALA A 75 -13.34 7.24 36.22
CA ALA A 75 -13.42 8.43 35.38
C ALA A 75 -14.38 8.20 34.21
N ILE A 76 -15.31 9.14 34.01
CA ILE A 76 -16.25 9.16 32.89
C ILE A 76 -15.64 10.04 31.81
N ALA A 77 -15.64 9.55 30.57
CA ALA A 77 -15.17 10.30 29.40
C ALA A 77 -16.31 10.90 28.61
#